data_AF-A0A8T6YQ17-F1
#
_entry.id   AF-A0A8T6YQ17-F1
#
_cell.length_a   1.000
_cell.length_b   1.000
_cell.length_c   1.000
_cell.angle_alpha   90.00
_cell.angle_beta   90.00
_cell.angle_gamma   90.00
#
_symmetry.space_group_name_H-M   'P 1'
#
loop_
_entity.id
_entity.type
_entity.pdbx_description
1 polymer ?
#
loop_
_entity_poly.entity_id
_entity_poly.type
_entity_poly.pdbx_seq_one_letter_code
_entity_poly.pdbx_strand_id
1 'polypeptide(L)' 'MGRSFQEWLKLQDQAVVAKTRAGDEANKPLLNQINWLWVNNLMKQKADLNPSSAELLDWVTSGQIDAMRK' A
#
# COMPACT_ATOMS: atom_id res chain seq x y z
N MET A 1 7.50 -3.61 15.61
CA MET A 1 6.08 -3.83 15.26
C MET A 1 5.55 -2.53 14.67
N GLY A 2 5.58 -2.42 13.34
CA GLY A 2 5.00 -1.27 12.63
C GLY A 2 3.47 -1.41 12.52
N ARG A 3 2.81 -0.40 11.96
CA ARG A 3 1.36 -0.47 11.71
C ARG A 3 1.03 -1.55 10.68
N SER A 4 -0.14 -2.16 10.77
CA SER A 4 -0.61 -3.10 9.75
C SER A 4 -0.89 -2.39 8.42
N PHE A 5 -0.92 -3.16 7.32
CA PHE A 5 -1.26 -2.62 6.01
C PHE A 5 -2.63 -1.91 6.00
N GLN A 6 -3.64 -2.47 6.68
CA GLN A 6 -4.97 -1.86 6.75
C GLN A 6 -4.97 -0.53 7.52
N GLU A 7 -4.21 -0.43 8.61
CA GLU A 7 -4.06 0.82 9.36
C GLU A 7 -3.36 1.87 8.50
N TRP A 8 -2.32 1.50 7.77
CA TRP A 8 -1.67 2.39 6.82
C TRP A 8 -2.61 2.84 5.70
N LEU A 9 -3.38 1.91 5.13
CA LEU A 9 -4.27 2.16 4.00
C LEU A 9 -5.37 3.16 4.35
N LYS A 10 -5.87 3.16 5.60
CA LYS A 10 -6.86 4.13 6.10
C LYS A 10 -6.33 5.56 6.16
N LEU A 11 -5.01 5.74 6.32
CA LEU A 11 -4.36 7.05 6.34
C LEU A 11 -4.16 7.63 4.94
N GLN A 12 -4.29 6.81 3.90
CA GLN A 12 -4.12 7.22 2.51
C GLN A 12 -5.36 7.93 1.99
N ASP A 13 -5.16 8.66 0.89
CA ASP A 13 -6.25 9.25 0.11
C ASP A 13 -7.15 8.13 -0.45
N GLN A 14 -8.33 7.97 0.13
CA GLN A 14 -9.25 6.87 -0.20
C GLN A 14 -9.72 6.93 -1.66
N ALA A 15 -9.75 8.12 -2.28
CA ALA A 15 -10.08 8.24 -3.69
C ALA A 15 -8.98 7.66 -4.59
N VAL A 16 -7.72 7.78 -4.18
CA VAL A 16 -6.58 7.16 -4.88
C VAL A 16 -6.55 5.66 -4.61
N VAL A 17 -6.77 5.23 -3.35
CA VAL A 17 -6.85 3.80 -3.01
C VAL A 17 -7.92 3.10 -3.85
N ALA A 18 -9.11 3.69 -3.96
CA ALA A 18 -10.19 3.14 -4.77
C ALA A 18 -9.80 3.01 -6.25
N LYS A 19 -9.10 4.00 -6.82
CA LYS A 19 -8.59 3.93 -8.20
C LYS A 19 -7.52 2.85 -8.38
N THR A 20 -6.59 2.75 -7.43
CA THR A 20 -5.49 1.81 -7.47
C THR A 20 -5.96 0.36 -7.30
N ARG A 21 -7.05 0.15 -6.54
CA ARG A 21 -7.67 -1.17 -6.32
C ARG A 21 -8.84 -1.47 -7.25
N ALA A 22 -9.20 -0.55 -8.15
CA ALA A 22 -10.33 -0.73 -9.06
C ALA A 22 -10.13 -1.98 -9.94
N GLY A 23 -11.11 -2.88 -9.93
CA GLY A 23 -11.05 -4.16 -10.66
C GLY A 23 -10.27 -5.27 -9.93
N ASP A 24 -9.80 -5.00 -8.71
CA ASP A 24 -8.93 -5.91 -7.96
C ASP A 24 -9.27 -5.98 -6.45
N GLU A 25 -10.52 -5.67 -6.13
CA GLU A 25 -10.98 -5.47 -4.75
C GLU A 25 -11.05 -6.78 -3.94
N ALA A 26 -11.33 -7.90 -4.63
CA ALA A 26 -11.46 -9.23 -4.04
C ALA A 26 -10.11 -9.93 -3.76
N ASN A 27 -9.02 -9.42 -4.35
CA ASN A 27 -7.70 -10.01 -4.22
C ASN A 27 -6.88 -9.30 -3.14
N LYS A 28 -5.83 -9.99 -2.69
CA LYS A 28 -4.82 -9.37 -1.83
C LYS A 28 -4.18 -8.17 -2.56
N PRO A 29 -3.90 -7.08 -1.82
CA PRO A 29 -3.23 -5.91 -2.37
C PRO A 29 -1.87 -6.31 -2.95
N LEU A 30 -1.56 -5.81 -4.14
CA LEU A 30 -0.26 -6.04 -4.76
C LEU A 30 0.75 -5.00 -4.29
N LEU A 31 2.02 -5.39 -4.19
CA LEU A 31 3.13 -4.46 -3.95
C LEU A 31 3.12 -3.29 -4.95
N ASN A 32 2.75 -3.57 -6.21
CA ASN A 32 2.63 -2.53 -7.23
C ASN A 32 1.57 -1.46 -6.90
N GLN A 33 0.46 -1.84 -6.26
CA GLN A 33 -0.57 -0.90 -5.82
C GLN A 33 -0.05 0.03 -4.73
N ILE A 34 0.75 -0.51 -3.82
CA ILE A 34 1.41 0.26 -2.76
C ILE A 34 2.43 1.21 -3.34
N ASN A 35 3.23 0.75 -4.31
CA ASN A 35 4.17 1.61 -5.04
C ASN A 35 3.46 2.76 -5.74
N TRP A 36 2.27 2.52 -6.32
CA TRP A 36 1.49 3.59 -6.94
C TRP A 36 1.03 4.64 -5.93
N LEU A 37 0.50 4.20 -4.78
CA LEU A 37 0.12 5.08 -3.66
C LEU A 37 1.32 5.87 -3.14
N TRP A 38 2.48 5.23 -3.04
CA TRP A 38 3.74 5.85 -2.63
C TRP A 38 4.13 6.97 -3.59
N VAL A 39 4.20 6.70 -4.89
CA VAL A 39 4.54 7.72 -5.90
C VAL A 39 3.53 8.87 -5.87
N ASN A 40 2.23 8.58 -5.76
CA ASN A 40 1.21 9.63 -5.62
C ASN A 40 1.44 10.52 -4.39
N ASN A 41 1.80 9.95 -3.25
CA ASN A 41 2.11 10.72 -2.04
C ASN A 41 3.35 11.59 -2.20
N LEU A 42 4.39 11.06 -2.87
CA LEU A 42 5.59 11.84 -3.18
C LEU A 42 5.27 13.02 -4.11
N MET A 43 4.44 12.79 -5.14
CA MET A 43 3.98 13.86 -6.05
C MET A 43 3.16 14.94 -5.32
N LYS A 44 2.46 14.56 -4.24
CA LYS A 44 1.72 15.50 -3.38
C LYS A 44 2.56 16.08 -2.22
N GLN A 45 3.88 15.85 -2.21
CA GLN A 45 4.80 16.26 -1.14
C GLN A 45 4.43 15.74 0.26
N LYS A 46 3.74 14.59 0.34
CA LYS A 46 3.34 13.93 1.59
C LYS A 46 4.17 12.67 1.84
N ALA A 47 5.49 12.82 1.82
CA ALA A 47 6.41 11.69 1.96
C ALA A 47 6.26 10.96 3.31
N ASP A 48 5.82 11.66 4.35
CA ASP A 48 5.63 11.14 5.71
C ASP A 48 4.50 10.11 5.82
N LEU A 49 3.58 10.09 4.85
CA LEU A 49 2.50 9.10 4.80
C LEU A 49 2.94 7.76 4.23
N ASN A 50 4.13 7.68 3.66
CA ASN A 50 4.64 6.44 3.06
C ASN A 50 5.04 5.42 4.13
N PRO A 51 4.95 4.13 3.80
CA PRO A 51 5.46 3.10 4.69
C PRO A 51 6.99 3.13 4.72
N SER A 52 7.56 2.72 5.85
CA SER A 52 8.98 2.42 5.93
C SER A 52 9.31 1.10 5.24
N SER A 53 10.58 0.93 4.83
CA SER A 53 11.04 -0.33 4.23
C SER A 53 10.84 -1.55 5.13
N ALA A 54 10.88 -1.36 6.46
CA ALA A 54 10.62 -2.41 7.44
C ALA A 54 9.14 -2.82 7.48
N GLU A 55 8.21 -1.86 7.40
CA GLU A 55 6.77 -2.13 7.29
C GLU A 55 6.44 -2.84 5.98
N LEU A 56 7.00 -2.37 4.87
CA LEU A 56 6.84 -3.00 3.56
C LEU A 56 7.31 -4.46 3.57
N LEU A 57 8.49 -4.72 4.15
CA LEU A 57 9.01 -6.08 4.30
C LEU A 57 8.09 -6.94 5.16
N ASP A 58 7.65 -6.43 6.31
CA ASP A 58 6.75 -7.12 7.24
C ASP A 58 5.42 -7.50 6.59
N TRP A 59 4.85 -6.63 5.76
CA TRP A 59 3.59 -6.90 5.08
C TRP A 59 3.72 -7.98 4.00
N VAL A 60 4.85 -8.00 3.27
CA VAL A 60 5.15 -9.05 2.29
C VAL A 60 5.39 -10.39 3.00
N THR A 61 6.23 -10.42 4.04
CA THR A 61 6.57 -11.67 4.75
C THR A 61 5.41 -12.23 5.55
N SER A 62 4.54 -11.37 6.07
CA SER A 62 3.30 -11.75 6.77
C SER A 62 2.16 -12.12 5.83
N GLY A 63 2.33 -11.95 4.51
CA GLY A 63 1.32 -12.26 3.49
C GLY A 63 0.08 -11.36 3.54
N GLN A 64 0.20 -10.17 4.13
CA GLN A 64 -0.84 -9.13 4.10
C GLN A 64 -0.99 -8.54 2.68
N ILE A 65 0.10 -8.56 1.92
CA ILE A 65 0.18 -8.08 0.54
C ILE A 65 0.94 -9.10 -0.32
N ASP A 66 0.63 -9.17 -1.60
CA ASP A 66 1.34 -10.03 -2.54
C ASP A 66 2.42 -9.24 -3.28
N ALA A 67 3.65 -9.74 -3.28
CA ALA A 67 4.75 -9.12 -4.03
C ALA A 67 4.53 -9.25 -5.56
N MET A 68 4.07 -10.41 -6.00
CA MET A 68 3.68 -10.71 -7.37
C MET A 68 2.54 -11.74 -7.36
N ARG A 69 1.61 -11.64 -8.32
CA ARG A 69 0.70 -12.76 -8.61
C ARG A 69 1.41 -13.73 -9.53
N LYS A 70 1.32 -15.02 -9.21
CA LYS A 70 1.68 -16.09 -10.13
C LYS A 70 0.58 -16.30 -11.15
#